data_AF-A0A9J7BX20-F1
#
_entry.id   AF-A0A9J7BX20-F1
#
_cell.length_a   1.000
_cell.length_b   1.000
_cell.length_c   1.000
_cell.angle_alpha   90.00
_cell.angle_beta   90.00
_cell.angle_gamma   90.00
#
_symmetry.space_group_name_H-M   'P 1'
#
loop_
_entity.id
_entity.type
_entity.pdbx_description
1 polymer ?
#
loop_
_entity_poly.entity_id
_entity_poly.type
_entity_poly.pdbx_seq_one_letter_code
_entity_poly.pdbx_strand_id
1 'polypeptide(L)' 'MSIEGVKFCDLCGGVISRYDVAPVRVDEGGHRVELHLHNRHKGDCLAQQLDLWTEAYAGAIIAAGKAGWTQEAVQHEA' A
#
# COMPACT_ATOMS: atom_id res chain seq x y z
N MET A 1 -22.08 0.51 -4.62
CA MET A 1 -22.78 1.36 -5.60
C MET A 1 -21.72 2.14 -6.37
N SER A 2 -21.52 1.79 -7.65
CA SER A 2 -20.54 2.43 -8.53
C SER A 2 -21.22 3.61 -9.23
N ILE A 3 -20.80 4.83 -8.91
CA ILE A 3 -21.10 5.99 -9.77
C ILE A 3 -20.02 5.93 -10.85
N GLU A 4 -20.38 5.53 -12.06
CA GLU A 4 -19.43 5.32 -13.15
C GLU A 4 -18.52 6.55 -13.33
N GLY A 5 -17.21 6.34 -13.27
CA GLY A 5 -16.19 7.39 -13.47
C GLY A 5 -15.68 8.09 -12.20
N VAL A 6 -16.27 7.87 -11.03
CA VAL A 6 -15.76 8.43 -9.77
C VAL A 6 -14.93 7.39 -9.02
N LYS A 7 -13.68 7.73 -8.70
CA LYS A 7 -12.81 6.92 -7.84
C LYS A 7 -12.81 7.50 -6.43
N PHE A 8 -12.71 6.63 -5.44
CA PHE A 8 -12.62 7.00 -4.03
C PHE A 8 -11.28 6.55 -3.49
N CYS A 9 -10.73 7.34 -2.57
CA CYS A 9 -9.48 7.03 -1.91
C CYS A 9 -9.67 5.89 -0.92
N ASP A 10 -8.92 4.81 -1.11
CA ASP A 10 -9.01 3.64 -0.24
C ASP A 10 -8.47 3.92 1.19
N LEU A 11 -7.70 5.01 1.37
CA LEU A 11 -7.22 5.43 2.68
C LEU A 11 -8.22 6.33 3.44
N CYS A 12 -8.71 7.41 2.81
CA CYS A 12 -9.53 8.42 3.50
C CYS A 12 -11.02 8.40 3.13
N GLY A 13 -11.44 7.57 2.17
CA GLY A 13 -12.81 7.50 1.65
C GLY A 13 -13.23 8.70 0.80
N GLY A 14 -12.37 9.70 0.62
CA GLY A 14 -12.65 10.91 -0.13
C GLY A 14 -12.69 10.67 -1.64
N VAL A 15 -13.47 11.47 -2.36
CA VAL A 15 -13.52 11.45 -3.83
C VAL A 15 -12.16 11.84 -4.41
N ILE A 16 -11.69 11.10 -5.42
CA ILE A 16 -10.46 11.39 -6.15
C ILE A 16 -10.80 12.04 -7.49
N SER A 17 -10.15 13.17 -7.77
CA SER A 17 -10.16 13.76 -9.12
C SER A 17 -9.38 12.85 -10.08
N ARG A 18 -9.83 12.72 -11.33
CA ARG A 18 -9.11 11.94 -12.36
C ARG A 18 -7.63 12.34 -12.56
N TYR A 19 -7.28 13.56 -12.18
CA TYR A 19 -5.92 14.10 -12.27
C TYR A 19 -5.07 13.86 -11.03
N ASP A 20 -5.67 13.27 -9.99
CA ASP A 20 -5.12 13.11 -8.65
C ASP A 20 -5.14 11.63 -8.21
N VAL A 21 -5.41 10.72 -9.15
CA VAL A 21 -5.45 9.28 -8.88
C VAL A 21 -4.06 8.68 -9.04
N ALA A 22 -3.58 8.04 -7.98
CA ALA A 22 -2.47 7.10 -8.04
C ALA A 22 -3.00 5.68 -7.81
N PRO A 23 -3.07 4.84 -8.86
CA PRO A 23 -3.34 3.42 -8.69
C PRO A 23 -2.09 2.69 -8.16
N VAL A 24 -2.25 1.92 -7.10
CA VAL A 24 -1.21 1.07 -6.51
C VAL A 24 -1.69 -0.37 -6.52
N ARG A 25 -0.84 -1.28 -6.97
CA ARG A 25 -1.13 -2.72 -6.92
C ARG A 25 -0.37 -3.33 -5.76
N VAL A 26 -1.09 -3.99 -4.86
CA VAL A 26 -0.51 -4.71 -3.73
C VAL A 26 -0.97 -6.16 -3.74
N ASP A 27 -0.15 -7.02 -3.15
CA ASP A 27 -0.51 -8.41 -2.91
C ASP A 27 -0.98 -8.52 -1.46
N GLU A 28 -2.26 -8.86 -1.27
CA GLU A 28 -2.85 -9.10 0.04
C GLU A 28 -3.33 -10.55 0.10
N GLY A 29 -2.64 -11.37 0.90
CA GLY A 29 -3.01 -12.78 1.10
C GLY A 29 -2.97 -13.62 -0.17
N GLY A 30 -2.03 -13.36 -1.09
CA GLY A 30 -1.93 -14.06 -2.38
C GLY A 30 -2.92 -13.56 -3.43
N HIS A 31 -3.65 -12.49 -3.14
CA HIS A 31 -4.56 -11.85 -4.07
C HIS A 31 -4.03 -10.47 -4.46
N ARG A 32 -3.94 -10.24 -5.78
CA ARG A 32 -3.56 -8.94 -6.32
C ARG A 32 -4.75 -7.99 -6.24
N VAL A 33 -4.65 -6.98 -5.38
CA VAL A 33 -5.64 -5.91 -5.25
C VAL A 33 -5.09 -4.60 -5.80
N GLU A 34 -5.99 -3.73 -6.26
CA GLU A 34 -5.64 -2.41 -6.79
C GLU A 34 -6.30 -1.32 -5.93
N LEU A 35 -5.47 -0.53 -5.27
CA LEU A 35 -5.86 0.60 -4.43
C LEU A 35 -5.75 1.90 -5.24
N HIS A 36 -6.67 2.83 -5.00
CA HIS A 36 -6.69 4.17 -5.57
C HIS A 36 -6.46 5.17 -4.44
N LEU A 37 -5.40 5.98 -4.56
CA LEU A 37 -5.02 6.94 -3.53
C LEU A 37 -4.92 8.35 -4.13
N HIS A 38 -5.16 9.37 -3.30
CA HIS A 38 -4.87 10.76 -3.66
C HIS A 38 -3.36 10.96 -3.82
N ASN A 39 -2.95 11.62 -4.90
CA ASN A 39 -1.55 11.94 -5.24
C ASN A 39 -1.33 13.46 -5.28
N ARG A 40 -1.85 14.16 -4.27
CA ARG A 40 -1.73 15.61 -4.14
C ARG A 40 -0.78 15.94 -3.02
N HIS A 41 0.26 16.70 -3.36
CA HIS A 41 1.36 17.18 -2.51
C HIS A 41 1.00 17.76 -1.11
N LYS A 42 -0.28 18.07 -0.84
CA LYS A 42 -0.82 18.42 0.49
C LYS A 42 -1.86 17.37 0.90
N GLY A 43 -1.56 16.57 1.92
CA GLY A 43 -2.45 15.49 2.38
C GLY A 43 -2.39 14.24 1.50
N ASP A 44 -1.22 13.98 0.92
CA ASP A 44 -0.96 12.85 0.03
C ASP A 44 -1.25 11.53 0.76
N CYS A 45 -2.32 10.86 0.35
CA CYS A 45 -2.72 9.57 0.91
C CYS A 45 -1.81 8.45 0.41
N LEU A 46 -1.21 8.61 -0.78
CA LEU A 46 -0.19 7.70 -1.28
C LEU A 46 1.06 7.77 -0.40
N ALA A 47 1.58 8.97 -0.12
CA ALA A 47 2.77 9.13 0.72
C ALA A 47 2.57 8.52 2.12
N GLN A 48 1.44 8.82 2.77
CA GLN A 48 1.10 8.24 4.07
C GLN A 48 1.04 6.70 4.02
N GLN A 49 0.43 6.15 2.97
CA GLN A 49 0.33 4.69 2.82
C GLN A 49 1.71 4.05 2.58
N LEU A 50 2.58 4.70 1.80
CA LEU A 50 3.96 4.25 1.57
C LEU A 50 4.80 4.30 2.86
N ASP A 51 4.65 5.34 3.68
CA ASP A 51 5.33 5.45 4.97
C ASP A 51 4.89 4.32 5.92
N LEU A 52 3.58 4.08 6.03
CA LEU A 52 3.03 2.99 6.84
C LEU A 52 3.56 1.61 6.39
N TRP A 53 3.60 1.35 5.08
CA TRP A 53 4.15 0.10 4.57
C TRP A 53 5.66 -0.01 4.78
N THR A 54 6.39 1.10 4.66
CA THR A 54 7.84 1.14 4.92
C THR A 54 8.13 0.83 6.39
N GLU A 55 7.37 1.41 7.32
CA GLU A 55 7.47 1.13 8.75
C GLU A 55 7.12 -0.33 9.07
N ALA A 56 6.03 -0.86 8.50
CA ALA A 56 5.63 -2.25 8.67
C ALA A 56 6.70 -3.22 8.16
N TYR A 57 7.27 -2.95 6.98
CA TYR A 57 8.32 -3.78 6.39
C TYR A 57 9.63 -3.69 7.19
N ALA A 58 10.02 -2.50 7.65
CA ALA A 58 11.17 -2.32 8.52
C ALA A 58 10.99 -3.07 9.85
N GLY A 59 9.79 -3.00 10.44
CA GLY A 59 9.43 -3.76 11.63
C GLY A 59 9.49 -5.27 11.42
N ALA A 60 9.01 -5.76 10.28
CA ALA A 60 9.06 -7.17 9.91
C ALA A 60 10.52 -7.67 9.74
N ILE A 61 11.41 -6.88 9.12
CA ILE A 61 12.84 -7.22 9.00
C ILE A 61 13.49 -7.31 10.37
N ILE A 62 13.23 -6.36 11.27
CA ILE A 62 13.80 -6.38 12.62
C ILE A 62 13.28 -7.59 13.41
N ALA A 63 12.00 -7.93 13.28
CA ALA A 63 11.42 -9.11 13.90
C ALA A 63 12.02 -10.41 13.35
N ALA A 64 12.17 -10.54 12.03
CA ALA A 64 12.81 -11.68 11.39
C ALA A 64 14.28 -11.85 11.82
N GLY A 65 15.03 -10.74 11.89
CA GLY A 65 16.41 -10.74 12.39
C GLY A 65 16.51 -11.16 13.86
N LYS A 66 15.56 -10.76 14.71
CA LYS A 66 15.49 -11.22 16.11
C LYS A 66 15.08 -12.68 16.25
N ALA A 67 14.28 -13.20 15.32
CA ALA A 67 13.90 -14.61 15.24
C ALA A 67 14.98 -15.51 14.62
N GLY A 68 16.11 -14.94 14.19
CA GLY A 68 17.23 -15.68 13.59
C GLY A 68 16.99 -16.11 12.14
N TRP A 69 16.02 -15.52 11.45
CA TRP A 69 15.72 -15.82 10.05
C TRP A 69 16.57 -14.90 9.17
N THR A 70 17.45 -15.47 8.35
CA THR A 70 18.26 -14.71 7.40
C THR A 70 17.43 -14.32 6.17
N GLN A 71 17.83 -13.24 5.50
CA GLN A 71 17.15 -12.66 4.33
C GLN A 71 16.92 -13.67 3.19
N GLU A 72 17.74 -14.73 3.12
CA GLU A 72 17.63 -15.83 2.17
C GLU A 72 16.43 -16.76 2.44
N ALA A 73 15.97 -16.90 3.68
CA ALA A 73 14.86 -17.78 4.03
C ALA A 73 13.48 -17.20 3.66
N VAL A 74 13.36 -15.88 3.62
CA VAL A 74 12.09 -15.18 3.31
C VAL A 74 11.78 -15.18 1.80
N GLN A 75 12.80 -15.36 0.94
CA GLN A 75 12.63 -15.34 -0.51
C GLN A 75 12.33 -16.72 -1.13
N HIS A 76 12.26 -17.79 -0.34
CA HIS A 76 12.24 -19.17 -0.82
C HIS A 76 10.98 -19.98 -0.45
N GLU A 77 9.84 -19.32 -0.23
CA GLU A 77 8.52 -19.97 -0.11
C GLU A 77 7.53 -19.42 -1.16
N ALA A 78 7.83 -19.64 -2.44
CA ALA A 78 6.92 -19.47 -3.57
C ALA A 78 6.96 -20.72 -4.47
#